data_AF-A0A3D1RZ85-F1
#
_entry.id   AF-A0A3D1RZ85-F1
#
_cell.length_a   1.000
_cell.length_b   1.000
_cell.length_c   1.000
_cell.angle_alpha   90.00
_cell.angle_beta   90.00
_cell.angle_gamma   90.00
#
_symmetry.space_group_name_H-M   'P 1'
#
loop_
_entity.id
_entity.type
_entity.pdbx_description
1 polymer ?
#
loop_
_entity_poly.entity_id
_entity_poly.type
_entity_poly.pdbx_seq_one_letter_code
_entity_poly.pdbx_strand_id
1 'polypeptide(L)' 'DLPDVLGDWEVIDITESEARAYATVGVSLDDSRYILPSGLERVAEALARRGVEPIEIEYDYVSYWGGCVSCSTHAISRDP' A
#
# COMPACT_ATOMS: atom_id res chain seq x y z
N ASP A 1 -17.93 -7.18 -7.71
CA ASP A 1 -17.42 -6.64 -8.98
C ASP A 1 -16.90 -5.23 -8.79
N LEU A 2 -15.81 -4.88 -9.49
CA LEU A 2 -15.23 -3.54 -9.44
C LEU A 2 -16.06 -2.56 -10.31
N PRO A 3 -16.05 -1.26 -10.00
CA PRO A 3 -16.66 -0.25 -10.87
C PRO A 3 -16.05 -0.26 -12.28
N ASP A 4 -16.85 -0.01 -13.32
CA ASP A 4 -16.44 -0.07 -14.73
C ASP A 4 -15.17 0.75 -15.05
N VAL A 5 -14.99 1.89 -14.37
CA VAL A 5 -13.80 2.75 -14.53
C VAL A 5 -12.47 2.09 -14.13
N LEU A 6 -12.53 0.96 -13.41
CA LEU A 6 -11.38 0.15 -13.01
C LEU A 6 -11.32 -1.19 -13.77
N GLY A 7 -12.17 -1.40 -14.77
CA GLY A 7 -12.34 -2.71 -15.44
C GLY A 7 -11.06 -3.24 -16.09
N ASP A 8 -10.18 -2.36 -16.55
CA ASP A 8 -8.91 -2.72 -17.18
C ASP A 8 -7.72 -2.76 -16.21
N TRP A 9 -7.96 -2.54 -14.91
CA TRP A 9 -6.88 -2.50 -13.92
C TRP A 9 -6.40 -3.90 -13.59
N GLU A 10 -5.09 -4.04 -13.43
CA GLU A 10 -4.54 -5.22 -12.79
C GLU A 10 -4.84 -5.16 -11.28
N VAL A 11 -5.38 -6.25 -10.74
CA VAL A 11 -5.81 -6.33 -9.34
C VAL A 11 -4.85 -7.20 -8.55
N ILE A 12 -4.43 -6.69 -7.39
CA ILE A 12 -3.76 -7.50 -6.37
C ILE A 12 -4.79 -7.84 -5.31
N ASP A 13 -5.22 -9.10 -5.26
CA ASP A 13 -6.10 -9.58 -4.19
C ASP A 13 -5.39 -9.56 -2.85
N ILE A 14 -6.08 -9.06 -1.83
CA ILE A 14 -5.60 -8.95 -0.45
C ILE A 14 -6.44 -9.86 0.45
N THR A 15 -5.76 -10.63 1.29
CA THR A 15 -6.42 -11.47 2.31
C THR A 15 -6.96 -10.63 3.45
N GLU A 16 -7.92 -11.17 4.21
CA GLU A 16 -8.45 -10.46 5.38
C GLU A 16 -7.36 -10.15 6.42
N SER A 17 -6.40 -11.06 6.64
CA SER A 17 -5.30 -10.83 7.57
C SER A 17 -4.39 -9.69 7.13
N GLU A 18 -4.06 -9.59 5.83
CA GLU A 18 -3.25 -8.49 5.30
C GLU A 18 -4.00 -7.16 5.33
N ALA A 19 -5.32 -7.17 5.08
CA ALA A 19 -6.14 -5.98 5.23
C ALA A 19 -6.15 -5.48 6.68
N ARG A 20 -6.27 -6.38 7.67
CA ARG A 20 -6.17 -6.05 9.10
C ARG A 20 -4.76 -5.60 9.51
N ALA A 21 -3.74 -6.04 8.80
CA ALA A 21 -2.36 -5.59 8.95
C ALA A 21 -2.04 -4.33 8.12
N TYR A 22 -3.05 -3.64 7.60
CA TYR A 22 -2.93 -2.35 6.89
C TYR A 22 -2.16 -2.41 5.56
N ALA A 23 -2.14 -3.54 4.87
CA ALA A 23 -1.44 -3.70 3.59
C ALA A 23 -1.86 -2.71 2.50
N THR A 24 -3.09 -2.20 2.56
CA THR A 24 -3.65 -1.26 1.58
C THR A 24 -3.53 0.22 2.00
N VAL A 25 -2.94 0.48 3.18
CA VAL A 25 -2.92 1.82 3.81
C VAL A 25 -1.51 2.45 3.74
N GLY A 26 -0.71 1.99 2.79
CA GLY A 26 0.56 2.58 2.41
C GLY A 26 0.43 3.86 1.56
N VAL A 27 1.56 4.38 1.09
CA VAL A 27 1.63 5.62 0.29
C VAL A 27 2.50 5.43 -0.94
N SER A 28 1.95 5.70 -2.12
CA SER A 28 2.74 5.84 -3.35
C SER A 28 3.55 7.13 -3.30
N LEU A 29 4.87 7.02 -3.42
CA LEU A 29 5.74 8.19 -3.57
C LEU A 29 5.69 8.70 -5.02
N ASP A 30 5.73 7.77 -5.96
CA ASP A 30 5.57 7.98 -7.40
C ASP A 30 4.95 6.73 -8.06
N ASP A 31 5.14 6.56 -9.37
CA ASP A 31 4.63 5.46 -10.17
C ASP A 31 5.37 4.12 -9.95
N SER A 32 6.51 4.13 -9.29
CA SER A 32 7.40 2.97 -9.14
C SER A 32 7.83 2.71 -7.71
N ARG A 33 7.41 3.51 -6.72
CA ARG A 33 7.80 3.34 -5.32
C ARG A 33 6.60 3.48 -4.37
N TYR A 34 6.42 2.50 -3.50
CA TYR A 34 5.28 2.42 -2.56
C TYR A 34 5.74 2.09 -1.14
N ILE A 35 5.41 2.95 -0.18
CA ILE A 35 5.67 2.70 1.25
C ILE A 35 4.55 1.83 1.82
N LEU A 36 4.89 0.79 2.56
CA LEU A 36 3.96 -0.11 3.26
C LEU A 36 4.53 -0.56 4.62
N PRO A 37 3.70 -1.05 5.56
CA PRO A 37 4.23 -1.61 6.79
C PRO A 37 4.99 -2.92 6.52
N SER A 38 6.06 -3.17 7.27
CA SER A 38 6.85 -4.41 7.19
C SER A 38 6.02 -5.67 7.49
N GLY A 39 6.51 -6.84 7.08
CA GLY A 39 5.90 -8.14 7.42
C GLY A 39 4.71 -8.53 6.53
N LEU A 40 4.66 -7.95 5.32
CA LEU A 40 3.65 -8.19 4.29
C LEU A 40 4.30 -8.72 3.01
N GLU A 41 5.15 -9.74 3.14
CA GLU A 41 6.06 -10.21 2.09
C GLU A 41 5.32 -10.56 0.79
N ARG A 42 4.13 -11.18 0.89
CA ARG A 42 3.33 -11.52 -0.30
C ARG A 42 2.90 -10.28 -1.09
N VAL A 43 2.52 -9.21 -0.40
CA VAL A 43 2.09 -7.95 -1.00
C VAL A 43 3.31 -7.20 -1.55
N ALA A 44 4.41 -7.15 -0.79
CA ALA A 44 5.67 -6.57 -1.25
C ALA A 44 6.18 -7.26 -2.53
N GLU A 45 6.19 -8.59 -2.58
CA GLU A 45 6.55 -9.36 -3.78
C GLU A 45 5.58 -9.12 -4.95
N ALA A 46 4.28 -8.98 -4.67
CA ALA A 46 3.29 -8.67 -5.70
C ALA A 46 3.54 -7.30 -6.35
N LEU A 47 3.92 -6.29 -5.55
CA LEU A 47 4.33 -4.97 -6.04
C LEU A 47 5.64 -5.06 -6.84
N ALA A 48 6.67 -5.70 -6.27
CA ALA A 48 7.99 -5.80 -6.90
C ALA A 48 7.94 -6.50 -8.26
N ARG A 49 7.14 -7.57 -8.40
CA ARG A 49 6.93 -8.26 -9.69
C ARG A 49 6.32 -7.37 -10.78
N ARG A 50 5.67 -6.28 -10.39
CA ARG A 50 5.03 -5.29 -11.29
C ARG A 50 5.87 -4.04 -11.50
N GLY A 51 7.12 -4.06 -11.03
CA GLY A 51 8.03 -2.92 -11.15
C GLY A 51 7.79 -1.81 -10.13
N VAL A 52 6.96 -2.05 -9.11
CA VAL A 52 6.77 -1.13 -7.98
C VAL A 52 7.65 -1.59 -6.82
N GLU A 53 8.67 -0.80 -6.48
CA GLU A 53 9.54 -1.02 -5.32
C GLU A 53 8.73 -0.87 -4.02
N PRO A 54 8.61 -1.94 -3.22
CA PRO A 54 8.07 -1.84 -1.87
C PRO A 54 9.13 -1.24 -0.93
N ILE A 55 8.76 -0.16 -0.24
CA ILE A 55 9.56 0.47 0.82
C ILE A 55 8.92 0.11 2.15
N GLU A 56 9.42 -0.96 2.76
CA GLU A 56 8.90 -1.47 4.04
C GLU A 56 9.38 -0.61 5.21
N ILE A 57 8.44 -0.25 6.09
CA ILE A 57 8.74 0.49 7.32
C ILE A 57 8.08 -0.16 8.54
N GLU A 58 8.79 -0.18 9.67
CA GLU A 58 8.21 -0.56 10.95
C GLU A 58 7.20 0.49 11.40
N TYR A 59 5.92 0.11 11.51
CA TYR A 59 4.83 1.06 11.78
C TYR A 59 3.90 0.66 12.93
N ASP A 60 4.11 -0.50 13.56
CA ASP A 60 3.19 -1.11 14.53
C ASP A 60 2.78 -0.20 15.68
N TYR A 61 3.73 0.55 16.25
CA TYR A 61 3.45 1.46 17.37
C TYR A 61 2.53 2.62 16.99
N VAL A 62 2.56 3.05 15.72
CA VAL A 62 1.67 4.09 15.22
C VAL A 62 0.33 3.46 14.81
N SER A 63 0.37 2.28 14.20
CA SER A 63 -0.80 1.49 13.81
C SER A 63 -1.73 1.13 14.97
N TYR A 64 -1.22 1.14 16.21
CA TYR A 64 -2.03 1.08 17.42
C TYR A 64 -3.21 2.07 17.42
N TRP A 65 -3.04 3.25 16.83
CA TRP A 65 -4.08 4.29 16.76
C TRP A 65 -5.09 4.12 15.61
N GLY A 66 -5.06 2.98 14.90
CA GLY A 66 -6.10 2.62 13.94
C GLY A 66 -5.80 3.01 12.48
N GLY A 67 -4.55 3.26 12.11
CA GLY A 67 -4.18 3.63 10.74
C GLY A 67 -2.70 3.45 10.43
N CYS A 68 -2.34 3.52 9.15
CA CYS A 68 -0.95 3.36 8.71
C CYS A 68 -0.44 4.64 8.03
N VAL A 69 0.59 4.53 7.19
CA VAL A 69 1.30 5.63 6.55
C VAL A 69 0.37 6.63 5.85
N SER A 70 -0.67 6.14 5.16
CA SER A 70 -1.65 7.00 4.48
C SER A 70 -2.50 7.81 5.47
N CYS A 71 -2.82 7.26 6.64
CA CYS A 71 -3.65 7.92 7.65
C CYS A 71 -2.90 9.01 8.41
N SER A 72 -1.58 8.90 8.52
CA SER A 72 -0.71 9.82 9.27
C SER A 72 -0.07 10.88 8.40
N THR A 73 -0.22 10.79 7.08
CA THR A 73 0.37 11.71 6.12
C THR A 73 -0.70 12.39 5.28
N HIS A 74 -0.35 13.58 4.77
CA HIS A 74 -1.19 14.29 3.81
C HIS A 74 -0.27 14.85 2.72
N ALA A 75 -0.45 14.39 1.48
CA ALA A 75 0.35 14.86 0.36
C ALA A 75 -0.05 16.29 0.01
N ILE A 76 0.80 17.27 0.35
CA ILE A 76 0.56 18.70 0.07
C ILE A 76 0.85 19.04 -1.39
N SER A 77 1.83 18.37 -2.00
CA SER A 77 2.25 18.59 -3.39
C SER A 77 2.79 17.30 -3.99
N ARG A 78 2.57 17.12 -5.30
CA ARG A 78 3.16 16.06 -6.14
C ARG A 78 3.55 16.69 -7.47
N ASP A 79 4.63 16.19 -8.06
CA ASP A 79 4.95 16.56 -9.44
C ASP A 79 3.89 15.97 -10.39
N PRO A 80 3.49 16.71 -11.44
CA PRO A 80 2.46 16.28 -12.39
C PRO A 80 2.92 15.17 -13.33
#